data_AF-A0A497JKR7-F1
#
_entry.id   AF-A0A497JKR7-F1
#
_cell.length_a   1.000
_cell.length_b   1.000
_cell.length_c   1.000
_cell.angle_alpha   90.00
_cell.angle_beta   90.00
_cell.angle_gamma   90.00
#
_symmetry.space_group_name_H-M   'P 1'
#
loop_
_entity.id
_entity.type
_entity.pdbx_description
1 polymer ?
#
loop_
_entity_poly.entity_id
_entity_poly.type
_entity_poly.pdbx_seq_one_letter_code
_entity_poly.pdbx_strand_id
1 'polypeptide(L)'
;MFRGCIAGRGMFYVKWYGDVWPCVFLQLSIGNILEEKAVKIWRENELLNKLRDRNNLEEPCRSCRYRENCGGCRSRAYLLTKNPLAADPACPFTSKD
;
A
#
# COMPACT_ATOMS: atom_id res chain seq x y z
N MET A 1 -2.31 -17.16 -3.46
CA MET A 1 -2.91 -16.25 -4.47
C MET A 1 -3.23 -14.94 -3.79
N PHE A 2 -2.57 -13.84 -4.17
CA PHE A 2 -2.76 -12.54 -3.51
C PHE A 2 -4.11 -11.93 -3.90
N ARG A 3 -4.81 -11.31 -2.93
CA ARG A 3 -6.12 -10.68 -3.15
C ARG A 3 -6.03 -9.18 -2.86
N GLY A 4 -6.52 -8.33 -3.76
CA GLY A 4 -6.50 -6.88 -3.60
C GLY A 4 -5.11 -6.28 -3.77
N CYS A 5 -4.84 -5.12 -3.15
CA CYS A 5 -3.51 -4.52 -3.22
C CYS A 5 -2.43 -5.44 -2.65
N ILE A 6 -1.33 -5.59 -3.39
CA ILE A 6 -0.20 -6.47 -3.08
C ILE A 6 1.06 -5.73 -2.61
N ALA A 7 1.01 -4.39 -2.53
CA ALA A 7 2.08 -3.58 -1.98
C ALA A 7 2.38 -4.03 -0.54
N GLY A 8 3.62 -4.44 -0.27
CA GLY A 8 4.02 -4.98 1.03
C GLY A 8 3.55 -6.41 1.32
N ARG A 9 2.64 -7.00 0.53
CA ARG A 9 2.16 -8.39 0.74
C ARG A 9 2.78 -9.40 -0.23
N GLY A 10 3.06 -8.98 -1.45
CA GLY A 10 3.65 -9.83 -2.49
C GLY A 10 4.74 -9.13 -3.30
N MET A 11 4.83 -7.80 -3.25
CA MET A 11 5.85 -7.06 -3.99
C MET A 11 6.23 -5.73 -3.33
N PHE A 12 7.41 -5.28 -3.71
CA PHE A 12 7.82 -3.88 -3.80
C PHE A 12 8.49 -3.68 -5.17
N TYR A 13 8.62 -2.43 -5.59
CA TYR A 13 9.21 -2.04 -6.86
C TYR A 13 10.57 -1.39 -6.61
N VAL A 14 11.58 -1.78 -7.38
CA VAL A 14 12.94 -1.22 -7.31
C VAL A 14 13.20 -0.42 -8.58
N LYS A 15 13.61 0.84 -8.42
CA LYS A 15 14.00 1.70 -9.53
C LYS A 15 15.43 1.39 -9.98
N TRP A 16 15.78 1.83 -11.19
CA TRP A 16 17.11 1.57 -11.78
C TRP A 16 18.29 2.08 -10.92
N TYR A 17 18.07 3.10 -10.09
CA TYR A 17 19.06 3.67 -9.17
C TYR A 17 18.89 3.18 -7.71
N GLY A 18 18.14 2.10 -7.50
CA GLY A 18 18.04 1.42 -6.20
C GLY A 18 16.92 1.87 -5.27
N ASP A 19 16.31 3.04 -5.50
CA ASP A 19 15.16 3.52 -4.72
C ASP A 19 13.99 2.54 -4.79
N VAL A 20 13.38 2.30 -3.63
CA VAL A 20 12.35 1.27 -3.45
C VAL A 20 11.02 1.92 -3.15
N TRP A 21 9.98 1.54 -3.91
CA TRP A 21 8.59 1.93 -3.70
C TRP A 21 7.71 0.72 -3.37
N PRO A 22 6.62 0.84 -2.60
CA PRO A 22 5.72 -0.29 -2.32
C PRO A 22 5.05 -0.89 -3.57
N CYS A 23 4.87 -0.08 -4.62
CA CYS A 23 4.28 -0.45 -5.90
C CYS A 23 4.76 0.56 -6.96
N VAL A 24 4.79 0.16 -8.23
CA VAL A 24 5.17 1.05 -9.35
C VAL A 24 4.36 2.36 -9.41
N PHE A 25 3.13 2.36 -8.89
CA PHE A 25 2.27 3.54 -8.85
C PHE A 25 2.19 4.23 -7.48
N LEU A 26 2.70 3.63 -6.40
CA LEU A 26 2.70 4.25 -5.07
C LEU A 26 4.05 4.91 -4.84
N GLN A 27 4.16 6.18 -5.25
CA GLN A 27 5.42 6.96 -5.29
C GLN A 27 5.88 7.41 -3.89
N LEU A 28 6.14 6.44 -3.02
CA LEU A 28 6.66 6.64 -1.67
C LEU A 28 7.97 5.87 -1.55
N SER A 29 9.08 6.58 -1.38
CA SER A 29 10.36 5.93 -1.08
C SER A 29 10.26 5.26 0.30
N ILE A 30 10.63 3.99 0.33
CA ILE A 30 10.66 3.15 1.54
C ILE A 30 12.07 2.64 1.87
N GLY A 31 13.08 3.10 1.15
CA GLY A 31 14.49 2.73 1.31
C GLY A 31 15.21 2.64 -0.04
N ASN A 32 16.50 2.32 0.00
CA ASN A 32 17.32 2.11 -1.20
C ASN A 32 18.11 0.79 -1.08
N ILE A 33 17.98 -0.10 -2.07
CA ILE A 33 18.68 -1.41 -2.05
C ILE A 33 20.21 -1.31 -2.16
N LEU A 34 20.73 -0.15 -2.58
CA LEU A 34 22.17 0.11 -2.63
C LEU A 34 22.74 0.51 -1.26
N GLU A 35 21.87 0.89 -0.32
CA GLU A 35 22.25 1.35 1.02
C GLU A 35 21.93 0.32 2.11
N GLU A 36 20.86 -0.45 1.94
CA GLU A 36 20.44 -1.49 2.90
C GLU A 36 19.92 -2.76 2.22
N LYS A 37 19.94 -3.87 2.97
CA LYS A 37 19.46 -5.17 2.45
C LYS A 37 17.97 -5.08 2.13
N ALA A 38 17.58 -5.52 0.93
CA ALA A 38 16.18 -5.58 0.51
C ALA A 38 15.25 -6.31 1.52
N VAL A 39 15.75 -7.35 2.19
CA VAL A 39 15.00 -8.08 3.24
C VAL A 39 14.72 -7.20 4.45
N LYS A 40 15.62 -6.28 4.80
CA LYS A 40 15.45 -5.32 5.89
C LYS A 40 14.34 -4.32 5.53
N ILE A 41 14.43 -3.66 4.37
CA ILE A 41 13.37 -2.79 3.83
C ILE A 41 12.03 -3.54 3.86
N TRP A 42 12.01 -4.78 3.36
CA TRP A 42 10.79 -5.57 3.31
C TRP A 42 10.19 -5.81 4.70
N ARG A 43 10.98 -6.28 5.67
CA ARG A 43 10.45 -6.72 6.98
C ARG A 43 10.21 -5.57 7.95
N GLU A 44 11.05 -4.56 7.93
CA GLU A 44 11.12 -3.54 8.98
C GLU A 44 10.46 -2.23 8.58
N ASN A 45 10.22 -1.97 7.28
CA ASN A 45 9.62 -0.71 6.86
C ASN A 45 8.19 -0.53 7.43
N GLU A 46 7.98 0.59 8.11
CA GLU A 46 6.74 0.91 8.81
C GLU A 46 5.52 0.96 7.88
N LEU A 47 5.66 1.59 6.71
CA LEU A 47 4.58 1.70 5.74
C LEU A 47 4.20 0.32 5.19
N LEU A 48 5.18 -0.52 4.84
CA LEU A 48 4.88 -1.88 4.39
C LEU A 48 4.15 -2.69 5.46
N ASN A 49 4.55 -2.56 6.73
CA ASN A 49 3.87 -3.22 7.84
C ASN A 49 2.43 -2.72 8.02
N LYS A 50 2.20 -1.40 7.94
CA LYS A 50 0.84 -0.82 7.94
C LYS A 50 -0.01 -1.30 6.76
N LEU A 51 0.57 -1.47 5.56
CA LEU A 51 -0.14 -1.95 4.38
C LEU A 51 -0.47 -3.45 4.43
N ARG A 52 0.34 -4.25 5.13
CA ARG A 52 0.10 -5.69 5.34
C ARG A 52 -1.11 -5.94 6.23
N ASP A 53 -1.18 -5.22 7.34
CA ASP A 53 -2.29 -5.32 8.28
C ASP A 53 -3.43 -4.39 7.86
N ARG A 54 -4.47 -4.97 7.27
CA ARG A 54 -5.61 -4.23 6.75
C ARG A 54 -6.50 -3.61 7.84
N ASN A 55 -6.27 -3.92 9.12
CA ASN A 55 -6.91 -3.18 10.22
C ASN A 55 -6.44 -1.71 10.25
N ASN A 56 -5.29 -1.39 9.66
CA ASN A 56 -4.78 -0.02 9.60
C ASN A 56 -5.45 0.85 8.54
N LEU A 57 -6.23 0.27 7.62
CA LEU A 57 -6.97 1.07 6.65
C LEU A 57 -7.97 1.98 7.36
N GLU A 58 -8.32 3.10 6.74
CA GLU A 58 -9.37 3.99 7.25
C GLU A 58 -10.76 3.49 6.83
N GLU A 59 -11.80 4.08 7.41
CA GLU A 59 -13.17 3.79 6.99
C GLU A 59 -13.43 4.28 5.56
N PRO A 60 -14.30 3.61 4.78
CA PRO A 60 -15.09 2.43 5.17
C PRO A 60 -14.32 1.10 5.06
N CYS A 61 -13.03 1.11 4.68
CA CYS A 61 -12.30 -0.12 4.36
C CYS A 61 -12.02 -0.98 5.59
N ARG A 62 -11.80 -0.36 6.76
CA ARG A 62 -11.49 -1.05 8.03
C ARG A 62 -12.61 -1.99 8.47
N SER A 63 -13.86 -1.52 8.39
CA SER A 63 -15.06 -2.28 8.75
C SER A 63 -15.69 -3.06 7.58
N CYS A 64 -15.20 -2.87 6.35
CA CYS A 64 -15.76 -3.51 5.16
C CYS A 64 -15.67 -5.05 5.20
N ARG A 65 -16.78 -5.73 4.91
CA ARG A 65 -16.82 -7.21 4.74
C ARG A 65 -15.86 -7.75 3.66
N TYR A 66 -15.42 -6.93 2.72
CA TYR A 66 -14.49 -7.30 1.65
C TYR A 66 -13.04 -6.93 1.95
N ARG A 67 -12.74 -6.41 3.16
CA ARG A 67 -11.42 -5.88 3.53
C ARG A 67 -10.28 -6.82 3.17
N GLU A 68 -10.36 -8.10 3.52
CA GLU A 68 -9.28 -9.07 3.27
C GLU A 68 -9.11 -9.45 1.79
N ASN A 69 -10.13 -9.22 0.96
CA ASN A 69 -10.13 -9.57 -0.46
C ASN A 69 -9.82 -8.37 -1.38
N CYS A 70 -10.28 -7.17 -1.03
CA CYS A 70 -10.15 -5.97 -1.86
C CYS A 70 -9.19 -4.96 -1.23
N GLY A 71 -9.61 -4.30 -0.16
CA GLY A 71 -8.90 -3.18 0.45
C GLY A 71 -8.88 -1.90 -0.40
N GLY A 72 -8.90 -1.99 -1.74
CA GLY A 72 -8.76 -0.88 -2.68
C GLY A 72 -7.32 -0.64 -3.14
N CYS A 73 -7.13 0.27 -4.08
CA CYS A 73 -5.82 0.67 -4.62
C CYS A 73 -5.14 1.71 -3.72
N ARG A 74 -4.02 1.33 -3.09
CA ARG A 74 -3.24 2.21 -2.21
C ARG A 74 -2.57 3.36 -2.96
N SER A 75 -2.14 3.12 -4.21
CA SER A 75 -1.60 4.15 -5.08
C SER A 75 -2.62 5.25 -5.39
N ARG A 76 -3.87 4.87 -5.70
CA ARG A 76 -4.94 5.83 -5.99
C ARG A 76 -5.40 6.58 -4.75
N ALA A 77 -5.54 5.88 -3.62
CA ALA A 77 -5.81 6.52 -2.33
C ALA A 77 -4.75 7.59 -2.03
N TYR A 78 -3.45 7.24 -2.11
CA TYR A 78 -2.37 8.19 -1.88
C TYR A 78 -2.35 9.36 -2.88
N LEU A 79 -2.57 9.09 -4.17
CA LEU A 79 -2.55 10.14 -5.20
C LEU A 79 -3.56 11.27 -4.88
N LEU A 80 -4.78 10.87 -4.50
CA LEU A 80 -5.91 11.77 -4.31
C LEU A 80 -6.03 12.35 -2.89
N THR A 81 -5.55 11.63 -1.87
CA THR A 81 -5.72 12.03 -0.46
C THR A 81 -4.41 12.33 0.26
N LYS A 82 -3.27 12.03 -0.37
CA LYS A 82 -1.93 11.99 0.26
C LYS A 82 -1.81 11.00 1.42
N ASN A 83 -2.77 10.08 1.55
CA ASN A 83 -2.77 9.03 2.55
C ASN A 83 -2.93 7.64 1.89
N PRO A 84 -1.92 6.76 1.99
CA PRO A 84 -2.02 5.42 1.38
C PRO A 84 -2.98 4.48 2.12
N LEU A 85 -3.36 4.80 3.37
CA LEU A 85 -4.29 4.03 4.20
C LEU A 85 -5.75 4.49 4.04
N ALA A 86 -5.97 5.64 3.41
CA ALA A 86 -7.29 6.14 3.11
C ALA A 86 -8.06 5.17 2.18
N ALA A 87 -9.37 5.34 2.20
CA ALA A 87 -10.23 4.62 1.29
C ALA A 87 -9.90 4.98 -0.17
N ASP A 88 -10.07 3.99 -1.04
CA ASP A 88 -9.88 4.17 -2.47
C ASP A 88 -11.07 4.96 -3.05
N PRO A 89 -10.87 6.16 -3.62
CA PRO A 89 -11.98 6.99 -4.11
C PRO A 89 -12.76 6.41 -5.30
N ALA A 90 -12.25 5.36 -5.96
CA ALA A 90 -12.98 4.64 -6.99
C ALA A 90 -13.88 3.51 -6.43
N CYS A 91 -13.84 3.27 -5.11
CA CYS A 91 -14.67 2.27 -4.47
C CYS A 91 -16.16 2.68 -4.58
N PRO A 92 -17.07 1.76 -4.92
CA PRO A 92 -18.50 2.06 -4.92
C PRO A 92 -19.08 2.23 -3.51
N PHE A 93 -18.36 1.82 -2.46
CA PHE A 93 -18.78 1.92 -1.07
C PHE A 93 -18.26 3.16 -0.35
N THR A 94 -17.38 3.94 -0.96
CA THR A 94 -17.04 5.28 -0.45
C THR A 94 -18.16 6.21 -0.88
N SER A 95 -18.84 6.83 0.09
CA SER A 95 -19.91 7.81 -0.16
C SER A 95 -19.42 8.83 -1.18
N LYS A 96 -20.08 8.86 -2.33
CA LYS A 96 -20.02 9.98 -3.25
C LYS A 96 -21.20 10.84 -2.87
N ASP A 97 -20.92 11.99 -2.25
CA ASP A 97 -21.91 13.08 -2.27
C ASP A 97 -22.17 13.49 -3.73
#